data_AF-A0A971ITP8-F1
#
_entry.id   AF-A0A971ITP8-F1
#
_cell.length_a   1.000
_cell.length_b   1.000
_cell.length_c   1.000
_cell.angle_alpha   90.00
_cell.angle_beta   90.00
_cell.angle_gamma   90.00
#
_symmetry.space_group_name_H-M   'P 1'
#
loop_
_entity.id
_entity.type
_entity.pdbx_description
1 polymer ?
#
loop_
_entity_poly.entity_id
_entity_poly.type
_entity_poly.pdbx_seq_one_letter_code
_entity_poly.pdbx_strand_id
1 'polypeptide(L)'
;MKRYEWIFSAAAIIVALIISSFTGVIQNDNTDNLIRLHVIANSDSPEDQELKLHVRDRLLLAFGEKFRDVQTLEEARKAIEASLPELEKTALAEIRERGYSYNVKAQLGIFPFPTRVYGDVVYPAGNYEALRLVIGEGRGANWWCVMFPPLCFVDVSSGIAEQNCKDDKHGLAGHDKASEEDFGRNLNETEQNVVYKLKAVELWKDFLEWVDRLF
;
A
#
# COMPACT_ATOMS: atom_id res chain seq x y z
N MET A 1 -32.64 -48.47 -10.84
CA MET A 1 -31.81 -47.71 -9.87
C MET A 1 -30.34 -47.54 -10.26
N LYS A 2 -29.80 -48.17 -11.32
CA LYS A 2 -28.36 -48.02 -11.69
C LYS A 2 -28.04 -46.94 -12.75
N ARG A 3 -29.05 -46.26 -13.30
CA ARG A 3 -28.86 -45.29 -14.41
C ARG A 3 -28.41 -43.91 -13.96
N TYR A 4 -28.64 -43.54 -12.70
CA TYR A 4 -28.27 -42.22 -12.17
C TYR A 4 -26.87 -42.19 -11.53
N GLU A 5 -26.30 -43.33 -11.13
CA GLU A 5 -24.98 -43.40 -10.50
C GLU A 5 -23.86 -42.92 -11.43
N TRP A 6 -23.96 -43.22 -12.73
CA TRP A 6 -23.01 -42.75 -13.74
C TRP A 6 -23.12 -41.23 -13.99
N ILE A 7 -24.33 -40.67 -13.85
CA ILE A 7 -24.58 -39.23 -14.03
C ILE A 7 -23.96 -38.45 -12.86
N PHE A 8 -24.16 -38.92 -11.62
CA PHE A 8 -23.53 -38.29 -10.45
C PHE A 8 -22.01 -38.39 -10.48
N SER A 9 -21.46 -39.51 -10.95
CA SER A 9 -20.01 -39.70 -11.09
C SER A 9 -19.41 -38.76 -12.14
N ALA A 10 -20.07 -38.60 -13.29
CA ALA A 10 -19.62 -37.68 -14.34
C ALA A 10 -19.73 -36.21 -13.90
N ALA A 11 -20.82 -35.84 -13.19
CA ALA A 11 -20.99 -34.49 -12.65
C ALA A 11 -19.91 -34.15 -11.60
N ALA A 12 -19.56 -35.09 -10.72
CA ALA A 12 -18.50 -34.89 -9.74
C ALA A 12 -17.12 -34.66 -10.38
N ILE A 13 -16.81 -35.37 -11.48
CA ILE A 13 -15.56 -35.18 -12.24
C ILE A 13 -15.54 -33.81 -12.91
N ILE A 14 -16.66 -33.37 -13.50
CA ILE A 14 -16.77 -32.04 -14.12
C ILE A 14 -16.61 -30.94 -13.07
N VAL A 15 -17.25 -31.08 -11.90
CA VAL A 15 -17.08 -30.13 -10.78
C VAL A 15 -15.63 -30.11 -10.28
N ALA A 16 -14.98 -31.27 -10.16
CA ALA A 16 -13.57 -31.33 -9.78
C ALA A 16 -12.65 -30.66 -10.81
N LEU A 17 -12.93 -30.80 -12.12
CA LEU A 17 -12.18 -30.13 -13.19
C LEU A 17 -12.43 -28.61 -13.23
N ILE A 18 -13.65 -28.17 -12.90
CA ILE A 18 -13.97 -26.75 -12.74
C ILE A 18 -13.24 -26.18 -11.53
N ILE A 19 -13.23 -26.88 -10.39
CA ILE A 19 -12.50 -26.47 -9.18
C ILE A 19 -11.00 -26.41 -9.46
N SER A 20 -10.41 -27.38 -10.17
CA SER A 20 -8.98 -27.35 -10.52
C SER A 20 -8.63 -26.24 -11.53
N SER A 21 -9.58 -25.82 -12.36
CA SER A 21 -9.42 -24.65 -13.24
C SER A 21 -9.60 -23.32 -12.48
N PHE A 22 -10.38 -23.33 -11.39
CA PHE A 22 -10.60 -22.19 -10.50
C PHE A 22 -9.53 -22.02 -9.42
N THR A 23 -8.70 -23.04 -9.17
CA THR A 23 -7.39 -22.86 -8.53
C THR A 23 -6.42 -22.24 -9.54
N GLY A 24 -6.80 -21.09 -10.11
CA GLY A 24 -5.82 -20.16 -10.62
C GLY A 24 -4.90 -19.86 -9.46
N VAL A 25 -3.64 -20.24 -9.61
CA VAL A 25 -2.53 -19.78 -8.77
C VAL A 25 -2.79 -18.30 -8.50
N ILE A 26 -3.05 -17.92 -7.24
CA ILE A 26 -2.95 -16.52 -6.84
C ILE A 26 -1.46 -16.21 -6.89
N GLN A 27 -0.99 -15.97 -8.10
CA GLN A 27 0.33 -15.46 -8.35
C GLN A 27 0.21 -13.98 -7.98
N ASN A 28 0.72 -13.63 -6.80
CA ASN A 28 0.95 -12.25 -6.38
C ASN A 28 2.07 -11.66 -7.26
N ASP A 29 1.88 -11.62 -8.58
CA ASP A 29 2.89 -11.20 -9.55
C ASP A 29 3.22 -9.69 -9.44
N ASN A 30 2.45 -8.95 -8.62
CA ASN A 30 2.64 -7.52 -8.37
C ASN A 30 3.44 -7.19 -7.10
N THR A 31 3.81 -8.16 -6.26
CA THR A 31 4.64 -7.88 -5.07
C THR A 31 6.14 -7.87 -5.38
N ASP A 32 6.54 -8.55 -6.45
CA ASP A 32 7.93 -8.94 -6.65
C ASP A 32 8.74 -7.92 -7.46
N ASN A 33 8.09 -6.94 -8.08
CA ASN A 33 8.74 -5.95 -8.95
C ASN A 33 8.66 -4.51 -8.42
N LEU A 34 8.63 -4.34 -7.10
CA LEU A 34 8.62 -3.02 -6.48
C LEU A 34 9.44 -2.97 -5.20
N ILE A 35 9.95 -1.79 -4.87
CA ILE A 35 10.55 -1.49 -3.56
C ILE A 35 9.71 -0.40 -2.92
N ARG A 36 9.26 -0.63 -1.69
CA ARG A 36 8.47 0.35 -0.93
C ARG A 36 9.35 1.22 -0.04
N LEU A 37 8.82 2.36 0.37
CA LEU A 37 9.40 3.20 1.41
C LEU A 37 8.49 3.18 2.62
N HIS A 38 9.09 3.01 3.79
CA HIS A 38 8.38 3.04 5.06
C HIS A 38 9.20 3.79 6.11
N VAL A 39 8.68 4.92 6.58
CA VAL A 39 9.27 5.71 7.67
C VAL A 39 8.45 5.53 8.95
N ILE A 40 9.10 5.15 10.05
CA ILE A 40 8.49 4.93 11.37
C ILE A 40 8.87 6.09 12.29
N ALA A 41 7.88 6.72 12.90
CA ALA A 41 8.09 7.76 13.91
C ALA A 41 8.57 7.16 15.25
N ASN A 42 9.19 7.99 16.08
CA ASN A 42 9.59 7.60 17.42
C ASN A 42 8.38 7.22 18.30
N SER A 43 7.33 8.03 18.30
CA SER A 43 6.05 7.79 18.99
C SER A 43 4.86 8.37 18.21
N ASP A 44 3.64 8.21 18.74
CA ASP A 44 2.40 8.80 18.19
C ASP A 44 2.13 10.24 18.65
N SER A 45 3.08 10.88 19.34
CA SER A 45 2.95 12.31 19.67
C SER A 45 2.90 13.17 18.40
N PRO A 46 2.11 14.27 18.37
CA PRO A 46 2.05 15.17 17.22
C PRO A 46 3.43 15.62 16.74
N GLU A 47 4.33 15.91 17.67
CA GLU A 47 5.71 16.35 17.40
C GLU A 47 6.53 15.27 16.67
N ASP A 48 6.45 14.01 17.11
CA ASP A 48 7.16 12.91 16.45
C ASP A 48 6.55 12.56 15.09
N GLN A 49 5.23 12.75 14.93
CA GLN A 49 4.55 12.58 13.66
C GLN A 49 4.97 13.66 12.66
N GLU A 50 5.04 14.92 13.08
CA GLU A 50 5.54 16.03 12.25
C GLU A 50 7.01 15.82 11.89
N LEU A 51 7.86 15.45 12.86
CA LEU A 51 9.27 15.16 12.62
C LEU A 51 9.45 14.07 11.55
N LYS A 52 8.65 13.00 11.59
CA LYS A 52 8.66 11.95 10.56
C LYS A 52 8.39 12.52 9.17
N LEU A 53 7.42 13.42 9.03
CA LEU A 53 7.09 14.03 7.73
C LEU A 53 8.25 14.91 7.22
N HIS A 54 8.88 15.69 8.11
CA HIS A 54 10.07 16.47 7.75
C HIS A 54 11.25 15.60 7.32
N VAL A 55 11.56 14.55 8.07
CA VAL A 55 12.61 13.59 7.71
C VAL A 55 12.30 12.94 6.36
N ARG A 56 11.06 12.50 6.14
CA ARG A 56 10.61 11.97 4.85
C ARG A 56 10.88 12.97 3.72
N ASP A 57 10.40 14.21 3.85
CA ASP A 57 10.49 15.21 2.80
C ASP A 57 11.95 15.54 2.48
N ARG A 58 12.79 15.66 3.51
CA ARG A 58 14.23 15.86 3.36
C ARG A 58 14.89 14.72 2.57
N LEU A 59 14.53 13.47 2.84
CA LEU A 59 15.06 12.32 2.12
C LEU A 59 14.57 12.27 0.68
N LEU A 60 13.29 12.56 0.43
CA LEU A 60 12.76 12.57 -0.92
C LEU A 60 13.40 13.66 -1.78
N LEU A 61 13.68 14.83 -1.20
CA LEU A 61 14.41 15.92 -1.87
C LEU A 61 15.88 15.53 -2.15
N ALA A 62 16.58 14.96 -1.16
CA ALA A 62 18.00 14.66 -1.29
C ALA A 62 18.29 13.50 -2.25
N PHE A 63 17.41 12.50 -2.29
CA PHE A 63 17.64 11.26 -3.05
C PHE A 63 16.72 11.10 -4.27
N GLY A 64 15.78 12.02 -4.48
CA GLY A 64 14.82 11.91 -5.57
C GLY A 64 15.44 11.88 -6.96
N GLU A 65 16.45 12.72 -7.23
CA GLU A 65 17.22 12.67 -8.47
C GLU A 65 17.93 11.31 -8.63
N LYS A 66 18.63 10.87 -7.58
CA LYS A 66 19.43 9.64 -7.56
C LYS A 66 18.61 8.39 -7.88
N PHE A 67 17.35 8.36 -7.44
CA PHE A 67 16.45 7.23 -7.69
C PHE A 67 15.57 7.39 -8.93
N ARG A 68 15.51 8.58 -9.56
CA ARG A 68 14.72 8.81 -10.77
C ARG A 68 15.33 8.16 -12.00
N ASP A 69 16.66 8.09 -12.06
CA ASP A 69 17.38 7.53 -13.21
C ASP A 69 17.43 6.00 -13.21
N VAL A 70 17.03 5.37 -12.10
CA VAL A 70 16.99 3.91 -11.96
C VAL A 70 15.87 3.31 -12.80
N GLN A 71 16.21 2.35 -13.67
CA GLN A 71 15.24 1.73 -14.60
C GLN A 71 14.82 0.32 -14.19
N THR A 72 15.62 -0.36 -13.37
CA THR A 72 15.37 -1.76 -12.98
C THR A 72 15.33 -1.93 -11.46
N LEU A 73 14.62 -2.97 -11.00
CA LEU A 73 14.53 -3.32 -9.59
C LEU A 73 15.91 -3.61 -8.98
N GLU A 74 16.78 -4.30 -9.71
CA GLU A 74 18.15 -4.62 -9.26
C GLU A 74 19.02 -3.38 -9.12
N GLU A 75 18.92 -2.43 -10.05
CA GLU A 75 19.60 -1.14 -9.93
C GLU A 75 19.06 -0.34 -8.74
N ALA A 76 17.75 -0.37 -8.51
CA ALA A 76 17.12 0.29 -7.36
C ALA A 76 17.67 -0.28 -6.05
N ARG A 77 17.71 -1.62 -5.93
CA ARG A 77 18.24 -2.31 -4.76
C ARG A 77 19.69 -1.88 -4.48
N LYS A 78 20.56 -1.96 -5.48
CA LYS A 78 21.97 -1.57 -5.34
C LYS A 78 22.13 -0.09 -4.99
N ALA A 79 21.36 0.79 -5.63
CA ALA A 79 21.41 2.22 -5.37
C ALA A 79 20.97 2.53 -3.92
N ILE A 80 19.92 1.86 -3.43
CA ILE A 80 19.44 2.01 -2.05
C ILE A 80 20.48 1.50 -1.06
N GLU A 81 20.99 0.29 -1.25
CA GLU A 81 22.01 -0.31 -0.38
C GLU A 81 23.26 0.57 -0.26
N ALA A 82 23.76 1.07 -1.40
CA ALA A 82 24.90 1.99 -1.42
C ALA A 82 24.60 3.35 -0.75
N SER A 83 23.32 3.73 -0.65
CA SER A 83 22.89 5.01 -0.08
C SER A 83 22.50 4.92 1.40
N LEU A 84 22.40 3.73 2.01
CA LEU A 84 21.95 3.56 3.40
C LEU A 84 22.71 4.46 4.40
N PRO A 85 24.05 4.54 4.37
CA PRO A 85 24.78 5.42 5.30
C PRO A 85 24.47 6.91 5.09
N GLU A 86 24.26 7.31 3.84
CA GLU A 86 23.95 8.70 3.47
C GLU A 86 22.51 9.07 3.86
N LEU A 87 21.57 8.13 3.71
CA LEU A 87 20.17 8.26 4.15
C LEU A 87 20.12 8.48 5.66
N GLU A 88 20.80 7.64 6.45
CA GLU A 88 20.86 7.80 7.91
C GLU A 88 21.48 9.13 8.30
N LYS A 89 22.60 9.51 7.67
CA LYS A 89 23.25 10.80 7.94
C LYS A 89 22.34 11.98 7.64
N THR A 90 21.60 11.93 6.53
CA THR A 90 20.65 12.99 6.13
C THR A 90 19.48 13.08 7.11
N ALA A 91 18.92 11.94 7.51
CA ALA A 91 17.84 11.90 8.49
C ALA A 91 18.31 12.41 9.86
N LEU A 92 19.50 12.01 10.33
CA LEU A 92 20.07 12.52 11.58
C LEU A 92 20.30 14.03 11.56
N ALA A 93 20.71 14.58 10.42
CA ALA A 93 20.88 16.02 10.28
C ALA A 93 19.55 16.76 10.47
N GLU A 94 18.49 16.32 9.79
CA GLU A 94 17.14 16.91 9.95
C GLU A 94 16.64 16.78 11.39
N ILE A 95 16.78 15.60 12.00
CA ILE A 95 16.38 15.35 13.40
C ILE A 95 17.06 16.35 14.35
N ARG A 96 18.37 16.57 14.18
CA ARG A 96 19.15 17.50 15.01
C ARG A 96 18.81 18.95 14.75
N GLU A 97 18.60 19.33 13.49
CA GLU A 97 18.19 20.70 13.10
C GLU A 97 16.85 21.09 13.74
N ARG A 98 15.95 20.12 13.88
CA ARG A 98 14.66 20.27 14.56
C ARG A 98 14.73 20.22 16.10
N GLY A 99 15.92 20.04 16.67
CA GLY A 99 16.15 20.06 18.11
C GLY A 99 16.00 18.72 18.83
N TYR A 100 15.91 17.61 18.09
CA TYR A 100 15.81 16.26 18.66
C TYR A 100 17.17 15.55 18.70
N SER A 101 17.30 14.58 19.60
CA SER A 101 18.50 13.74 19.75
C SER A 101 18.25 12.27 19.46
N TYR A 102 17.20 11.95 18.70
CA TYR A 102 16.87 10.57 18.35
C TYR A 102 17.93 9.97 17.43
N ASN A 103 18.19 8.67 17.62
CA ASN A 103 18.91 7.89 16.61
C ASN A 103 18.00 7.59 15.42
N VAL A 104 18.59 7.20 14.31
CA VAL A 104 17.84 6.71 13.14
C VAL A 104 18.53 5.47 12.60
N LYS A 105 17.75 4.55 12.03
CA LYS A 105 18.28 3.38 11.35
C LYS A 105 17.58 3.18 10.00
N ALA A 106 18.36 3.03 8.94
CA ALA A 106 17.89 2.68 7.60
C ALA A 106 18.25 1.23 7.29
N GLN A 107 17.31 0.47 6.73
CA GLN A 107 17.59 -0.90 6.27
C GLN A 107 16.71 -1.26 5.08
N LEU A 108 17.29 -1.99 4.14
CA LEU A 108 16.55 -2.66 3.07
C LEU A 108 16.22 -4.08 3.52
N GLY A 109 14.98 -4.52 3.33
CA GLY A 109 14.55 -5.87 3.70
C GLY A 109 13.07 -6.12 3.44
N ILE A 110 12.60 -7.30 3.83
CA ILE A 110 11.20 -7.72 3.66
C ILE A 110 10.40 -7.35 4.91
N PHE A 111 9.30 -6.63 4.73
CA PHE A 111 8.48 -6.10 5.82
C PHE A 111 6.97 -6.21 5.55
N PRO A 112 6.14 -6.32 6.59
CA PRO A 112 4.69 -6.31 6.44
C PRO A 112 4.19 -4.90 6.12
N PHE A 113 3.26 -4.81 5.17
CA PHE A 113 2.55 -3.60 4.80
C PHE A 113 1.04 -3.83 4.83
N PRO A 114 0.24 -2.82 5.20
CA PRO A 114 -1.21 -2.84 5.01
C PRO A 114 -1.57 -2.61 3.54
N THR A 115 -2.84 -2.86 3.22
CA THR A 115 -3.41 -2.45 1.93
C THR A 115 -3.34 -0.93 1.79
N ARG A 116 -2.89 -0.44 0.63
CA ARG A 116 -2.77 0.99 0.31
C ARG A 116 -3.30 1.27 -1.09
N VAL A 117 -3.92 2.43 -1.26
CA VAL A 117 -4.45 2.91 -2.54
C VAL A 117 -3.64 4.14 -2.95
N TYR A 118 -3.14 4.16 -4.18
CA TYR A 118 -2.46 5.31 -4.78
C TYR A 118 -3.12 5.58 -6.14
N GLY A 119 -3.91 6.65 -6.23
CA GLY A 119 -4.74 6.93 -7.40
C GLY A 119 -5.69 5.78 -7.70
N ASP A 120 -5.64 5.24 -8.91
CA ASP A 120 -6.46 4.12 -9.36
C ASP A 120 -5.83 2.73 -9.07
N VAL A 121 -4.67 2.69 -8.40
CA VAL A 121 -3.93 1.45 -8.12
C VAL A 121 -4.06 1.04 -6.66
N VAL A 122 -4.39 -0.23 -6.41
CA VAL A 122 -4.47 -0.83 -5.07
C VAL A 122 -3.31 -1.79 -4.88
N TYR A 123 -2.52 -1.56 -3.83
CA TYR A 123 -1.49 -2.48 -3.35
C TYR A 123 -2.03 -3.24 -2.12
N PRO A 124 -2.24 -4.56 -2.21
CA PRO A 124 -2.83 -5.34 -1.11
C PRO A 124 -1.89 -5.45 0.10
N ALA A 125 -2.44 -5.81 1.26
CA ALA A 125 -1.62 -6.17 2.42
C ALA A 125 -0.72 -7.37 2.11
N GLY A 126 0.52 -7.35 2.62
CA GLY A 126 1.50 -8.39 2.31
C GLY A 126 2.90 -8.04 2.80
N ASN A 127 3.85 -8.94 2.52
CA ASN A 127 5.26 -8.71 2.78
C ASN A 127 5.94 -8.20 1.51
N TYR A 128 6.62 -7.06 1.62
CA TYR A 128 7.27 -6.40 0.48
C TYR A 128 8.71 -6.08 0.80
N GLU A 129 9.54 -6.07 -0.24
CA GLU A 129 10.85 -5.42 -0.15
C GLU A 129 10.66 -3.92 0.05
N ALA A 130 11.32 -3.37 1.07
CA ALA A 130 11.21 -1.96 1.38
C ALA A 130 12.44 -1.39 2.05
N LEU A 131 12.74 -0.14 1.72
CA LEU A 131 13.58 0.72 2.53
C LEU A 131 12.78 1.15 3.76
N ARG A 132 13.19 0.65 4.93
CA ARG A 132 12.63 1.03 6.22
C ARG A 132 13.57 2.01 6.92
N LEU A 133 13.04 3.17 7.29
CA LEU A 133 13.71 4.14 8.15
C LEU A 133 12.99 4.19 9.50
N VAL A 134 13.71 3.94 10.60
CA VAL A 134 13.16 3.96 11.96
C VAL A 134 13.76 5.14 12.72
N ILE A 135 12.92 6.07 13.16
CA ILE A 135 13.31 7.22 13.98
C ILE A 135 13.12 6.84 15.45
N GLY A 136 14.17 7.04 16.26
CA GLY A 136 14.16 6.75 17.69
C GLY A 136 13.80 5.30 17.99
N GLU A 137 12.81 5.10 18.87
CA GLU A 137 12.35 3.77 19.29
C GLU A 137 11.41 3.10 18.27
N GLY A 138 10.93 3.83 17.25
CA GLY A 138 10.08 3.27 16.21
C GLY A 138 8.72 2.75 16.70
N ARG A 139 8.13 3.39 17.71
CA ARG A 139 6.83 2.99 18.29
C ARG A 139 5.65 3.77 17.74
N GLY A 140 5.91 4.80 16.93
CA GLY A 140 4.87 5.65 16.36
C GLY A 140 4.32 5.15 15.03
N ALA A 141 3.35 5.90 14.52
CA ALA A 141 2.68 5.59 13.29
C ALA A 141 3.62 5.62 12.08
N ASN A 142 3.30 4.73 11.16
CA ASN A 142 4.06 4.45 9.95
C ASN A 142 3.64 5.38 8.81
N TRP A 143 4.58 5.85 8.01
CA TRP A 143 4.32 6.49 6.71
C TRP A 143 4.75 5.56 5.57
N TRP A 144 3.88 5.34 4.59
CA TRP A 144 4.02 4.29 3.58
C TRP A 144 3.99 4.86 2.16
N CYS A 145 4.90 4.40 1.31
CA CYS A 145 4.96 4.82 -0.08
C CYS A 145 5.59 3.75 -0.99
N VAL A 146 5.52 3.92 -2.31
CA VAL A 146 6.17 3.06 -3.31
C VAL A 146 7.36 3.82 -3.90
N MET A 147 8.58 3.35 -3.61
CA MET A 147 9.83 4.01 -3.99
C MET A 147 10.29 3.60 -5.39
N PHE A 148 10.09 2.35 -5.78
CA PHE A 148 10.32 1.86 -7.13
C PHE A 148 9.14 1.01 -7.57
N PRO A 149 8.47 1.29 -8.71
CA PRO A 149 8.62 2.50 -9.52
C PRO A 149 8.42 3.80 -8.71
N PRO A 150 8.98 4.95 -9.14
CA PRO A 150 9.15 6.17 -8.32
C PRO A 150 7.86 6.95 -8.03
N LEU A 151 6.91 6.37 -7.28
CA LEU A 151 5.67 7.06 -6.87
C LEU A 151 5.91 8.06 -5.73
N CYS A 152 6.94 7.87 -4.90
CA CYS A 152 7.23 8.82 -3.82
C CYS A 152 7.79 10.17 -4.29
N PHE A 153 8.34 10.23 -5.50
CA PHE A 153 9.07 11.40 -5.98
C PHE A 153 8.22 12.35 -6.83
N VAL A 154 7.07 11.87 -7.34
CA VAL A 154 6.15 12.69 -8.13
C VAL A 154 5.36 13.70 -7.27
N ASP A 155 5.17 13.43 -5.98
CA ASP A 155 4.44 14.33 -5.06
C ASP A 155 5.29 15.52 -4.59
N VAL A 156 6.63 15.39 -4.56
CA VAL A 156 7.51 16.44 -4.00
C VAL A 156 7.74 17.60 -4.98
N SER A 157 7.66 17.36 -6.30
CA SER A 157 7.74 18.43 -7.31
C SER A 157 6.49 19.31 -7.40
N SER A 158 5.38 18.82 -6.85
CA SER A 158 4.05 19.40 -6.97
C SER A 158 3.47 19.46 -5.57
N GLY A 159 3.91 20.43 -4.76
CA GLY A 159 3.65 20.50 -3.31
C GLY A 159 2.18 20.59 -2.89
N ILE A 160 1.41 19.50 -3.09
CA ILE A 160 0.04 19.28 -2.66
C ILE A 160 -0.15 17.76 -2.52
N ALA A 161 0.00 17.25 -1.31
CA ALA A 161 -0.62 15.99 -0.94
C ALA A 161 -1.84 16.31 -0.08
N GLU A 162 -3.01 16.42 -0.71
CA GLU A 162 -4.23 15.75 -0.23
C GLU A 162 -5.43 15.96 -1.18
N GLN A 163 -6.10 14.83 -1.43
CA GLN A 163 -7.50 14.64 -1.76
C GLN A 163 -8.04 15.23 -3.07
N ASN A 164 -8.28 14.33 -4.03
CA ASN A 164 -9.39 14.47 -4.97
C ASN A 164 -10.15 13.14 -5.03
N CYS A 165 -11.10 12.95 -4.11
CA CYS A 165 -12.35 12.33 -4.52
C CYS A 165 -13.03 13.32 -5.45
N LYS A 166 -13.33 12.86 -6.68
CA LYS A 166 -14.10 13.62 -7.66
C LYS A 166 -15.40 14.11 -7.01
N ASP A 167 -15.66 15.40 -7.08
CA ASP A 167 -17.01 15.92 -7.22
C ASP A 167 -16.98 17.26 -7.98
N ASP A 168 -17.90 17.37 -8.92
CA ASP A 168 -18.01 18.43 -9.90
C ASP A 168 -18.44 19.79 -9.27
N LYS A 169 -17.70 20.84 -9.64
CA LYS A 169 -18.09 22.25 -9.81
C LYS A 169 -19.22 22.82 -8.90
N HIS A 170 -18.84 23.70 -7.96
CA HIS A 170 -19.25 25.12 -7.94
C HIS A 170 -18.58 25.93 -6.81
N GLY A 171 -17.84 26.98 -7.19
CA GLY A 171 -17.90 28.35 -6.62
C GLY A 171 -17.69 28.64 -5.13
N LEU A 172 -16.62 29.42 -4.89
CA LEU A 172 -16.46 30.53 -3.93
C LEU A 172 -16.35 30.28 -2.40
N ALA A 173 -15.22 30.78 -1.90
CA ALA A 173 -15.01 31.53 -0.66
C ALA A 173 -15.16 30.80 0.69
N GLY A 174 -14.12 30.93 1.52
CA GLY A 174 -14.22 30.69 2.95
C GLY A 174 -12.91 30.27 3.59
N HIS A 175 -12.19 31.25 4.14
CA HIS A 175 -11.33 31.06 5.30
C HIS A 175 -12.14 30.34 6.39
N ASP A 176 -11.56 29.39 7.14
CA ASP A 176 -11.60 29.37 8.61
C ASP A 176 -10.89 28.15 9.22
N LYS A 177 -10.32 28.42 10.39
CA LYS A 177 -9.60 27.51 11.29
C LYS A 177 -10.54 26.50 11.96
N ALA A 178 -10.08 25.29 12.22
CA ALA A 178 -10.53 24.41 13.33
C ALA A 178 -9.62 23.17 13.35
N SER A 179 -8.66 23.09 14.27
CA SER A 179 -8.79 22.44 15.58
C SER A 179 -8.91 20.91 15.48
N GLU A 180 -7.82 20.24 15.83
CA GLU A 180 -7.86 18.89 16.38
C GLU A 180 -8.71 18.91 17.65
N GLU A 181 -9.82 18.20 17.65
CA GLU A 181 -10.31 17.49 18.81
C GLU A 181 -11.32 16.44 18.33
N ASP A 182 -11.12 15.22 18.83
CA ASP A 182 -12.10 14.13 18.99
C ASP A 182 -11.94 12.93 18.04
N PHE A 183 -11.13 11.94 18.44
CA PHE A 183 -11.64 10.56 18.53
C PHE A 183 -10.75 9.63 19.37
N GLY A 184 -10.75 9.88 20.69
CA GLY A 184 -10.35 8.91 21.69
C GLY A 184 -11.57 8.19 22.26
N ARG A 185 -12.10 7.18 21.54
CA ARG A 185 -12.82 5.97 22.01
C ARG A 185 -13.79 5.46 20.96
N ASN A 186 -13.50 4.29 20.41
CA ASN A 186 -14.33 3.09 20.59
C ASN A 186 -13.65 1.91 19.88
N LEU A 187 -13.23 0.93 20.67
CA LEU A 187 -13.12 -0.45 20.21
C LEU A 187 -14.53 -0.90 19.89
N ASN A 188 -14.90 -0.94 18.62
CA ASN A 188 -15.96 -1.80 18.13
C ASN A 188 -15.49 -2.35 16.79
N GLU A 189 -15.32 -3.67 16.75
CA GLU A 189 -15.26 -4.45 15.53
C GLU A 189 -16.35 -3.94 14.58
N THR A 190 -15.94 -3.25 13.53
CA THR A 190 -16.77 -3.10 12.35
C THR A 190 -16.22 -4.10 11.36
N GLU A 191 -16.83 -5.28 11.35
CA GLU A 191 -16.86 -6.14 10.17
C GLU A 191 -17.40 -5.29 9.01
N GLN A 192 -16.50 -4.62 8.29
CA GLN A 192 -16.84 -4.01 7.03
C GLN A 192 -17.01 -5.15 6.04
N ASN A 193 -18.27 -5.53 5.84
CA ASN A 193 -18.72 -6.46 4.83
C ASN A 193 -18.43 -5.85 3.45
N VAL A 194 -17.21 -6.05 2.96
CA VAL A 194 -16.84 -5.73 1.59
C VAL A 194 -17.61 -6.69 0.71
N VAL A 195 -18.70 -6.20 0.12
CA VAL A 195 -19.47 -6.95 -0.87
C VAL A 195 -18.59 -7.11 -2.10
N TYR A 196 -17.89 -8.24 -2.19
CA TYR A 196 -17.17 -8.64 -3.39
C TYR A 196 -18.19 -8.85 -4.51
N LYS A 197 -18.34 -7.85 -5.38
CA LYS A 197 -19.16 -7.95 -6.59
C LYS A 197 -18.38 -8.74 -7.65
N LEU A 198 -18.30 -10.05 -7.45
CA LEU A 198 -17.63 -10.96 -8.39
C LEU A 198 -18.49 -11.07 -9.65
N LYS A 199 -17.98 -10.50 -10.75
CA LYS A 199 -18.58 -10.59 -12.10
C LYS A 199 -18.85 -12.05 -12.53
N ALA A 200 -18.09 -13.00 -11.97
CA ALA A 200 -18.30 -14.43 -12.13
C ALA A 200 -19.67 -14.93 -11.60
N VAL A 201 -20.21 -14.31 -10.55
CA VAL A 201 -21.52 -14.67 -9.97
C VAL A 201 -22.66 -14.21 -10.89
N GLU A 202 -22.51 -13.04 -11.53
CA GLU A 202 -23.47 -12.56 -12.53
C GLU A 202 -23.43 -13.47 -13.78
N LEU A 203 -22.24 -13.80 -14.28
CA LEU A 203 -22.07 -14.73 -15.41
C LEU A 203 -22.61 -16.15 -15.11
N TRP A 204 -22.51 -16.62 -13.87
CA TRP A 204 -23.08 -17.91 -13.45
C TRP A 204 -24.61 -17.87 -13.40
N LYS A 205 -25.21 -16.76 -12.97
CA LYS A 205 -26.66 -16.58 -13.00
C LYS A 205 -27.18 -16.54 -14.44
N ASP A 206 -26.52 -15.79 -15.30
CA ASP A 206 -26.86 -15.72 -16.73
C ASP A 206 -26.75 -17.09 -17.40
N PHE A 207 -25.73 -17.87 -17.02
CA PHE A 207 -25.58 -19.25 -17.49
C PHE A 207 -26.71 -20.17 -17.01
N LEU A 208 -27.09 -20.10 -15.73
CA LEU A 208 -28.20 -20.90 -15.19
C LEU A 208 -29.53 -20.54 -15.87
N GLU A 209 -29.80 -19.26 -16.08
CA GLU A 209 -30.99 -18.81 -16.81
C GLU A 209 -31.00 -19.28 -18.27
N TRP A 210 -29.83 -19.36 -18.90
CA TRP A 210 -29.71 -19.90 -20.26
C TRP A 210 -29.97 -21.42 -20.29
N VAL A 211 -29.47 -22.18 -19.31
CA VAL A 211 -29.70 -23.63 -19.20
C VAL A 211 -31.18 -23.94 -18.97
N ASP A 212 -31.85 -23.19 -18.08
CA ASP A 212 -33.30 -23.35 -17.81
C ASP A 212 -34.19 -23.02 -19.03
N ARG A 213 -33.67 -22.31 -20.03
CA ARG A 213 -34.38 -22.06 -21.29
C ARG A 213 -34.15 -23.14 -22.35
N LEU A 214 -33.14 -23.99 -22.18
CA LEU A 214 -32.73 -25.01 -23.14
C LEU A 214 -33.27 -26.41 -22.85
N PHE A 215 -33.74 -26.63 -21.62
CA PHE A 215 -34.36 -27.86 -21.15
C PHE A 215 -35.74 -27.58 -20.55
#